data_AF-A0A915D5W6-F1
#
_entry.id   AF-A0A915D5W6-F1
#
_cell.length_a   1.000
_cell.length_b   1.000
_cell.length_c   1.000
_cell.angle_alpha   90.00
_cell.angle_beta   90.00
_cell.angle_gamma   90.00
#
_symmetry.space_group_name_H-M   'P 1'
#
loop_
_entity.id
_entity.type
_entity.pdbx_description
1 polymer ?
#
loop_
_entity_poly.entity_id
_entity_poly.type
_entity_poly.pdbx_seq_one_letter_code
_entity_poly.pdbx_strand_id
1 'polypeptide(L)'
;MERDVVHRQIAIDAVAHLTLGAYGFGCEDALVHLLNYVWPNMLENSPHVIQRFVFACDAMRVSIGPIKVMQYALQALWHPARKVREPCWKVFNNLILGSQDALVAGYPRIESTERNQYIRHELDYVL
;
A
#
# COMPACT_ATOMS: atom_id res chain seq x y z
N MET A 1 -7.44 10.47 -16.10
CA MET A 1 -7.51 11.82 -16.69
C MET A 1 -6.22 12.52 -16.34
N GLU A 2 -5.43 12.93 -17.34
CA GLU A 2 -4.14 13.58 -17.07
C GLU A 2 -4.26 15.09 -17.26
N ARG A 3 -4.30 15.82 -16.13
CA ARG A 3 -3.96 17.25 -16.04
C ARG A 3 -2.51 17.36 -15.57
N ASP A 4 -2.00 18.59 -15.47
CA ASP A 4 -0.64 18.86 -15.01
C ASP A 4 -0.30 18.22 -13.64
N VAL A 5 1.00 18.18 -13.37
CA VAL A 5 1.58 17.58 -12.16
C VAL A 5 1.05 18.22 -10.87
N VAL A 6 0.72 19.51 -10.89
CA VAL A 6 0.24 20.26 -9.73
C VAL A 6 -1.17 19.84 -9.36
N HIS A 7 -2.06 19.67 -10.33
CA HIS A 7 -3.41 19.16 -10.10
C HIS A 7 -3.38 17.76 -9.51
N ARG A 8 -2.49 16.88 -9.99
CA ARG A 8 -2.33 15.54 -9.41
C ARG A 8 -1.83 15.62 -7.98
N GLN A 9 -0.85 16.47 -7.70
CA GLN A 9 -0.32 16.65 -6.36
C GLN A 9 -1.42 17.09 -5.37
N ILE A 10 -2.21 18.10 -5.74
CA ILE A 10 -3.31 18.62 -4.91
C ILE A 10 -4.41 17.55 -4.75
N ALA A 11 -4.74 16.84 -5.82
CA ALA A 11 -5.75 15.79 -5.77
C ALA A 11 -5.34 14.62 -4.86
N ILE A 12 -4.09 14.16 -4.93
CA ILE A 12 -3.58 13.09 -4.05
C ILE A 12 -3.60 13.55 -2.59
N ASP A 13 -3.22 14.79 -2.31
CA ASP A 13 -3.25 15.36 -0.97
C ASP A 13 -4.68 15.48 -0.42
N ALA A 14 -5.62 15.93 -1.25
CA ALA A 14 -7.04 15.97 -0.90
C ALA A 14 -7.61 14.58 -0.62
N VAL A 15 -7.25 13.57 -1.42
CA VAL A 15 -7.62 12.17 -1.17
C VAL A 15 -7.06 11.69 0.16
N ALA A 16 -5.82 12.01 0.50
CA ALA A 16 -5.21 11.61 1.78
C ALA A 16 -5.98 12.18 2.97
N HIS A 17 -6.29 13.48 2.95
CA HIS A 17 -7.06 14.13 4.01
C HIS A 17 -8.51 13.63 4.11
N LEU A 18 -9.18 13.43 2.96
CA LEU A 18 -10.51 12.84 2.90
C LEU A 18 -10.51 11.43 3.53
N THR A 19 -9.50 10.63 3.17
CA THR A 19 -9.34 9.26 3.66
C THR A 19 -9.21 9.25 5.18
N LEU A 20 -8.32 10.06 5.75
CA LEU A 20 -8.16 10.18 7.21
C LEU A 20 -9.44 10.66 7.90
N GLY A 21 -10.16 11.61 7.30
CA GLY A 21 -11.43 12.10 7.85
C GLY A 21 -12.58 11.08 7.78
N ALA A 22 -12.52 10.15 6.82
CA ALA A 22 -13.50 9.09 6.62
C ALA A 22 -13.18 7.78 7.38
N TYR A 23 -12.10 7.75 8.17
CA TYR A 23 -11.73 6.59 8.97
C TYR A 23 -12.88 6.15 9.90
N GLY A 24 -13.24 4.86 9.84
CA GLY A 24 -14.25 4.27 10.72
C GLY A 24 -15.71 4.54 10.33
N PHE A 25 -15.96 5.19 9.19
CA PHE A 25 -17.32 5.49 8.71
C PHE A 25 -17.86 4.50 7.66
N GLY A 26 -17.15 3.41 7.37
CA GLY A 26 -17.61 2.37 6.44
C GLY A 26 -17.54 2.77 4.96
N CYS A 27 -16.56 3.60 4.58
CA CYS A 27 -16.39 4.12 3.22
C CYS A 27 -15.29 3.36 2.42
N GLU A 28 -14.95 2.14 2.80
CA GLU A 28 -13.80 1.41 2.26
C GLU A 28 -13.92 1.15 0.75
N ASP A 29 -15.13 0.97 0.23
CA ASP A 29 -15.40 0.76 -1.20
C ASP A 29 -15.00 1.98 -2.05
N ALA A 30 -15.45 3.17 -1.65
CA ALA A 30 -15.12 4.43 -2.29
C ALA A 30 -13.64 4.77 -2.15
N LEU A 31 -13.05 4.50 -0.98
CA LEU A 31 -11.63 4.71 -0.75
C LEU A 31 -10.76 3.77 -1.58
N VAL A 32 -11.13 2.49 -1.73
CA VAL A 32 -10.46 1.55 -2.66
C VAL A 32 -10.57 2.04 -4.10
N HIS A 33 -11.72 2.56 -4.50
CA HIS A 33 -11.89 3.16 -5.82
C HIS A 33 -10.92 4.33 -6.03
N LEU A 34 -10.78 5.23 -5.06
CA LEU A 34 -9.81 6.34 -5.12
C LEU A 34 -8.36 5.84 -5.11
N LEU A 35 -8.04 4.80 -4.34
CA LEU A 35 -6.71 4.19 -4.33
C LEU A 35 -6.30 3.70 -5.72
N ASN A 36 -7.23 3.19 -6.53
CA ASN A 36 -6.95 2.80 -7.91
C ASN A 36 -6.51 3.98 -8.81
N TYR A 37 -6.92 5.21 -8.50
CA TYR A 37 -6.45 6.42 -9.19
C TYR A 37 -5.16 6.99 -8.58
N VAL A 38 -4.93 6.79 -7.28
CA VAL A 38 -3.70 7.22 -6.60
C VAL A 38 -2.52 6.31 -6.98
N TRP A 39 -2.73 5.00 -7.06
CA TRP A 39 -1.67 4.00 -7.24
C TRP A 39 -0.74 4.21 -8.45
N PRO A 40 -1.24 4.57 -9.65
CA PRO A 40 -0.39 4.79 -10.82
C PRO A 40 0.63 5.93 -10.66
N ASN A 41 0.42 6.86 -9.71
CA ASN A 41 1.34 7.98 -9.46
C ASN A 41 2.66 7.54 -8.81
N MET A 42 2.83 6.26 -8.45
CA MET A 42 4.07 5.75 -7.87
C MET A 42 5.29 5.90 -8.81
N LEU A 43 5.07 5.95 -10.12
CA LEU A 43 6.13 6.01 -11.14
C LEU A 43 6.49 7.44 -11.57
N GLU A 44 5.92 8.43 -10.90
CA GLU A 44 6.23 9.85 -11.11
C GLU A 44 7.67 10.17 -10.70
N ASN A 45 8.30 11.15 -11.35
CA ASN A 45 9.67 11.55 -11.01
C ASN A 45 9.73 12.73 -10.03
N SER A 46 8.66 13.53 -9.95
CA SER A 46 8.59 14.69 -9.07
C SER A 46 8.61 14.27 -7.59
N PRO A 47 9.60 14.74 -6.78
CA PRO A 47 9.68 14.41 -5.36
C PRO A 47 8.42 14.81 -4.59
N HIS A 48 7.80 15.94 -4.96
CA HIS A 48 6.59 16.43 -4.31
C HIS A 48 5.39 15.49 -4.54
N VAL A 49 5.23 14.96 -5.75
CA VAL A 49 4.14 14.00 -6.04
C VAL A 49 4.38 12.69 -5.32
N ILE A 50 5.63 12.18 -5.33
CA ILE A 50 5.97 10.93 -4.62
C ILE A 50 5.69 11.08 -3.12
N GLN A 51 6.02 12.22 -2.51
CA GLN A 51 5.74 12.46 -1.10
C GLN A 51 4.24 12.42 -0.81
N ARG A 52 3.41 13.05 -1.66
CA ARG A 52 1.94 13.00 -1.51
C ARG A 52 1.38 11.60 -1.76
N PHE A 53 1.91 10.88 -2.74
CA PHE A 53 1.56 9.49 -3.00
C PHE A 53 1.79 8.61 -1.76
N VAL A 54 2.98 8.70 -1.15
CA VAL A 54 3.30 7.94 0.06
C VAL A 54 2.40 8.34 1.22
N PHE A 55 2.09 9.63 1.38
CA PHE A 55 1.15 10.11 2.40
C PHE A 55 -0.27 9.57 2.19
N ALA A 56 -0.78 9.58 0.95
CA ALA A 56 -2.08 9.00 0.62
C ALA A 56 -2.11 7.50 0.90
N CYS A 57 -1.06 6.75 0.56
CA CYS A 57 -0.96 5.32 0.90
C CYS A 57 -0.98 5.06 2.41
N ASP A 58 -0.36 5.93 3.21
CA ASP A 58 -0.38 5.81 4.67
C ASP A 58 -1.76 6.17 5.26
N ALA A 59 -2.47 7.15 4.69
CA ALA A 59 -3.87 7.41 5.03
C ALA A 59 -4.78 6.20 4.71
N MET A 60 -4.57 5.59 3.54
CA MET A 60 -5.30 4.40 3.09
C MET A 60 -5.04 3.19 4.00
N ARG A 61 -3.82 3.05 4.53
CA ARG A 61 -3.47 2.00 5.50
C ARG A 61 -4.36 2.07 6.73
N VAL A 62 -4.66 3.27 7.23
CA VAL A 62 -5.51 3.46 8.41
C VAL A 62 -6.98 3.22 8.07
N SER A 63 -7.45 3.69 6.91
CA SER A 63 -8.89 3.76 6.61
C SER A 63 -9.47 2.54 5.92
N ILE A 64 -8.74 1.94 4.98
CA ILE A 64 -9.15 0.69 4.32
C ILE A 64 -8.56 -0.52 5.06
N GLY A 65 -7.43 -0.30 5.76
CA GLY A 65 -6.69 -1.32 6.48
C GLY A 65 -5.36 -1.70 5.81
N PRO A 66 -4.38 -2.16 6.62
CA PRO A 66 -3.02 -2.39 6.16
C PRO A 66 -2.92 -3.56 5.17
N ILE A 67 -3.76 -4.58 5.31
CA ILE A 67 -3.76 -5.76 4.43
C ILE A 67 -4.11 -5.36 2.99
N LYS A 68 -5.09 -4.46 2.80
CA LYS A 68 -5.49 -4.04 1.45
C LYS A 68 -4.37 -3.28 0.76
N VAL A 69 -3.74 -2.33 1.45
CA VAL A 69 -2.58 -1.59 0.90
C VAL A 69 -1.40 -2.53 0.63
N MET A 70 -1.16 -3.52 1.50
CA MET A 70 -0.13 -4.54 1.28
C MET A 70 -0.39 -5.35 -0.01
N GLN A 71 -1.64 -5.72 -0.32
CA GLN A 71 -1.98 -6.44 -1.56
C GLN A 71 -1.60 -5.66 -2.83
N TYR A 72 -1.66 -4.32 -2.79
CA TYR A 72 -1.18 -3.48 -3.90
C TYR A 72 0.35 -3.47 -3.97
N ALA A 73 1.03 -3.34 -2.82
CA ALA A 73 2.48 -3.29 -2.76
C ALA A 73 3.16 -4.62 -3.14
N LEU A 74 2.59 -5.77 -2.75
CA LEU A 74 3.15 -7.11 -2.92
C LEU A 74 3.53 -7.43 -4.38
N GLN A 75 2.73 -6.95 -5.35
CA GLN A 75 2.96 -7.18 -6.78
C GLN A 75 4.29 -6.59 -7.27
N ALA A 76 4.80 -5.57 -6.58
CA ALA A 76 5.89 -4.74 -7.03
C ALA A 76 7.15 -4.81 -6.15
N LEU A 77 7.08 -5.45 -4.96
CA LEU A 77 8.21 -5.55 -4.03
C LEU A 77 9.45 -6.22 -4.65
N TRP A 78 9.25 -7.33 -5.37
CA TRP A 78 10.33 -8.07 -6.04
C TRP A 78 10.38 -7.84 -7.55
N HIS A 79 9.73 -6.78 -8.05
CA HIS A 79 9.70 -6.48 -9.47
C HIS A 79 11.13 -6.28 -10.04
N PRO A 80 11.50 -6.77 -11.23
CA PRO A 80 12.89 -6.67 -11.74
C PRO A 80 13.41 -5.24 -11.92
N ALA A 81 12.53 -4.29 -12.26
CA ALA A 81 12.90 -2.89 -12.42
C ALA A 81 13.03 -2.16 -11.07
N ARG A 82 14.20 -1.56 -10.83
CA ARG A 82 14.50 -0.76 -9.63
C ARG A 82 13.50 0.40 -9.43
N LYS A 83 13.12 1.08 -10.52
CA LYS A 83 12.17 2.20 -10.50
C LYS A 83 10.79 1.83 -9.93
N VAL A 84 10.38 0.57 -10.07
CA VAL A 84 9.11 0.06 -9.55
C VAL A 84 9.26 -0.38 -8.09
N ARG A 85 10.39 -1.02 -7.74
CA ARG A 85 10.66 -1.48 -6.38
C ARG A 85 10.77 -0.34 -5.37
N GLU A 86 11.54 0.70 -5.69
CA GLU A 86 11.83 1.79 -4.75
C GLU A 86 10.60 2.44 -4.10
N PRO A 87 9.57 2.89 -4.85
CA PRO A 87 8.36 3.46 -4.25
C PRO A 87 7.55 2.41 -3.48
N CYS A 88 7.49 1.16 -3.95
CA CYS A 88 6.73 0.11 -3.28
C CYS A 88 7.35 -0.31 -1.96
N TRP A 89 8.69 -0.40 -1.89
CA TRP A 89 9.40 -0.62 -0.62
C TRP A 89 9.19 0.53 0.37
N LYS A 90 9.09 1.78 -0.09
CA LYS A 90 8.74 2.91 0.80
C LYS A 90 7.35 2.75 1.41
N VAL A 91 6.35 2.38 0.62
CA VAL A 91 4.99 2.11 1.11
C VAL A 91 5.00 0.92 2.08
N PHE A 92 5.70 -0.16 1.74
CA PHE A 92 5.79 -1.35 2.58
C PHE A 92 6.50 -1.10 3.92
N ASN A 93 7.56 -0.29 3.92
CA ASN A 93 8.21 0.10 5.17
C ASN A 93 7.26 0.88 6.09
N ASN A 94 6.43 1.78 5.54
CA ASN A 94 5.41 2.47 6.33
C ASN A 94 4.32 1.51 6.86
N LEU A 95 3.96 0.48 6.10
CA LEU A 95 3.04 -0.56 6.57
C LEU A 95 3.60 -1.28 7.80
N ILE A 96 4.87 -1.67 7.75
CA ILE A 96 5.56 -2.31 8.88
C ILE A 96 5.58 -1.36 10.09
N LEU A 97 6.02 -0.11 9.89
CA LEU A 97 6.13 0.85 10.99
C LEU A 97 4.76 1.18 11.64
N GLY A 98 3.69 1.26 10.86
CA GLY A 98 2.39 1.70 11.33
C GLY A 98 1.45 0.59 11.81
N SER A 99 1.62 -0.65 11.35
CA SER A 99 0.65 -1.73 11.61
C SER A 99 1.26 -3.14 11.53
N GLN A 100 2.48 -3.32 12.04
CA GLN A 100 3.24 -4.58 11.97
C GLN A 100 2.43 -5.82 12.36
N ASP A 101 1.73 -5.77 13.51
CA ASP A 101 0.98 -6.91 14.04
C ASP A 101 -0.17 -7.34 13.12
N ALA A 102 -0.92 -6.36 12.59
CA ALA A 102 -2.01 -6.60 11.65
C ALA A 102 -1.54 -7.22 10.32
N LEU A 103 -0.26 -7.04 9.92
CA LEU A 103 0.27 -7.63 8.69
C LEU A 103 0.45 -9.15 8.80
N VAL A 104 0.59 -9.70 10.01
CA VAL A 104 0.80 -11.15 10.22
C VAL A 104 -0.30 -11.97 9.54
N ALA A 105 -1.55 -11.52 9.64
CA ALA A 105 -2.71 -12.16 9.02
C ALA A 105 -2.78 -11.96 7.50
N GLY A 106 -2.07 -10.98 6.95
CA GLY A 106 -2.14 -10.64 5.52
C GLY A 106 -1.01 -11.20 4.66
N TYR A 107 0.11 -11.68 5.26
CA TYR A 107 1.24 -12.17 4.48
C TYR A 107 0.84 -13.40 3.64
N PRO A 108 1.21 -13.43 2.34
CA PRO A 108 0.92 -14.58 1.49
C PRO A 108 1.70 -15.82 1.96
N ARG A 109 1.13 -17.00 1.71
CA ARG A 109 1.84 -18.26 1.92
C ARG A 109 2.95 -18.38 0.87
N ILE A 110 4.17 -18.63 1.32
CA ILE A 110 5.33 -18.90 0.46
C ILE A 110 5.76 -20.34 0.73
N GLU A 111 5.80 -21.14 -0.33
CA GLU A 111 6.20 -22.54 -0.23
C GLU A 111 7.69 -22.67 0.12
N SER A 112 8.00 -23.69 0.91
CA SER A 112 9.37 -24.01 1.29
C SER A 112 10.19 -24.43 0.07
N THR A 113 11.50 -24.15 0.12
CA THR A 113 12.45 -24.60 -0.90
C THR A 113 13.32 -25.71 -0.33
N GLU A 114 14.14 -26.36 -1.16
CA GLU A 114 15.10 -27.39 -0.69
C GLU A 114 16.03 -26.88 0.42
N ARG A 115 16.31 -25.57 0.44
CA ARG A 115 17.27 -24.95 1.37
C ARG A 115 16.61 -24.29 2.57
N ASN A 116 15.38 -23.80 2.43
CA ASN A 116 14.76 -22.91 3.41
C ASN A 116 13.31 -23.31 3.68
N GLN A 117 12.91 -23.25 4.96
CA GLN A 117 11.53 -23.39 5.40
C GLN A 117 10.88 -22.00 5.48
N TYR A 118 9.80 -21.78 4.72
CA TYR A 118 9.09 -20.49 4.66
C TYR A 118 7.65 -20.56 5.15
N ILE A 119 7.13 -21.77 5.40
CA ILE A 119 5.76 -21.99 5.85
C ILE A 119 5.64 -21.70 7.35
N ARG A 120 4.54 -21.06 7.75
CA ARG A 120 4.17 -20.78 9.15
C ARG A 120 3.16 -21.84 9.61
N HIS A 121 3.66 -23.00 10.05
CA HIS A 121 2.85 -24.18 10.34
C HIS A 121 1.81 -23.97 11.44
N GLU A 122 2.07 -23.06 12.37
CA GLU A 122 1.18 -22.74 13.49
C GLU A 122 -0.15 -22.14 13.03
N LEU A 123 -0.17 -21.50 11.86
CA LEU A 123 -1.39 -20.93 11.28
C LEU A 123 -2.24 -21.97 10.53
N ASP A 124 -1.71 -23.18 10.31
CA ASP A 124 -2.41 -24.28 9.61
C ASP A 124 -3.14 -25.22 10.59
N TYR A 125 -3.04 -25.02 11.90
CA TYR A 125 -3.73 -25.83 12.89
C TYR A 125 -5.26 -25.65 12.80
N VAL A 126 -5.97 -26.78 12.73
CA VAL A 126 -7.43 -26.86 12.84
C VAL A 126 -7.73 -27.77 14.02
N LEU A 127 -8.43 -27.22 15.03
CA LEU A 127 -8.82 -27.93 16.25
C LEU A 127 -10.22 -28.54 16.10
#